data_AF-A0A5T8J898-F1
#
_entry.id   AF-A0A5T8J898-F1
#
_cell.length_a   1.000
_cell.length_b   1.000
_cell.length_c   1.000
_cell.angle_alpha   90.00
_cell.angle_beta   90.00
_cell.angle_gamma   90.00
#
_symmetry.space_group_name_H-M   'P 1'
#
loop_
_entity.id
_entity.type
_entity.pdbx_description
1 polymer ?
#
loop_
_entity_poly.entity_id
_entity_poly.type
_entity_poly.pdbx_seq_one_letter_code
_entity_poly.pdbx_strand_id
1 'polypeptide(L)'
;MTIIQGTLTAGDGTLLVDTMLTLTETDTHQTLSITTGSAAGYYIDVPQGTWRVTIKRPDDTPRDVGVLAITPTTPDNTLDALISALKPSSLDLTVLAFMRELVSETERAAESIGTDKKAIEQSRYSAEKSAVQAQEALKQAQDIAKTPGPKGDTGPQGPQGIPGKDGSGGGTVPGFGEPGSYVLGFVWESAADADFLTAGITDGHSISVIAGGGGPGGVEWSTDYNRRPLTGRWKAMSDNFGFGTGGGAFLLQRIK
;
A
#
# COMPACT_ATOMS: atom_id res chain seq x y z
N MET A 1 -2.49 6.16 24.83
CA MET A 1 -3.05 7.08 25.84
C MET A 1 -2.36 8.40 25.65
N THR A 2 -3.15 9.45 25.41
CA THR A 2 -2.68 10.82 25.17
C THR A 2 -3.31 11.69 26.26
N ILE A 3 -2.47 12.45 26.97
CA ILE A 3 -2.94 13.43 27.93
C ILE A 3 -3.40 14.66 27.16
N ILE A 4 -4.64 15.09 27.40
CA ILE A 4 -5.11 16.41 27.00
C ILE A 4 -5.36 17.24 28.26
N GLN A 5 -4.89 18.47 28.23
CA GLN A 5 -5.00 19.42 29.33
C GLN A 5 -5.20 20.83 28.80
N GLY A 6 -5.69 21.72 29.65
CA GLY A 6 -5.91 23.11 29.29
C GLY A 6 -6.84 23.83 30.24
N THR A 7 -7.26 25.02 29.83
CA THR A 7 -8.29 25.81 30.54
C THR A 7 -9.52 25.92 29.66
N LEU A 8 -10.69 25.59 30.20
CA LEU A 8 -11.93 25.60 29.45
C LEU A 8 -12.58 26.98 29.51
N THR A 9 -12.74 27.64 28.36
CA THR A 9 -13.43 28.92 28.24
C THR A 9 -14.60 28.81 27.27
N ALA A 10 -15.67 29.57 27.55
CA ALA A 10 -16.77 29.74 26.63
C ALA A 10 -16.36 30.69 25.50
N GLY A 11 -17.12 30.71 24.41
CA GLY A 11 -16.83 31.60 23.28
C GLY A 11 -16.77 33.09 23.65
N ASP A 12 -17.46 33.53 24.70
CA ASP A 12 -17.38 34.92 25.18
C ASP A 12 -16.17 35.20 26.09
N GLY A 13 -15.29 34.21 26.30
CA GLY A 13 -14.13 34.28 27.18
C GLY A 13 -14.44 33.96 28.65
N THR A 14 -15.68 33.60 28.99
CA THR A 14 -16.05 33.21 30.36
C THR A 14 -15.39 31.89 30.74
N LEU A 15 -14.76 31.82 31.91
CA LEU A 15 -14.20 30.57 32.43
C LEU A 15 -15.31 29.58 32.76
N LEU A 16 -15.19 28.35 32.24
CA LEU A 16 -16.13 27.26 32.48
C LEU A 16 -15.70 26.46 33.71
N VAL A 17 -15.87 27.05 34.89
CA VAL A 17 -15.59 26.42 36.19
C VAL A 17 -16.66 25.42 36.58
N ASP A 18 -16.30 24.41 37.41
CA ASP A 18 -17.20 23.36 37.92
C ASP A 18 -18.05 22.70 36.82
N THR A 19 -17.52 22.66 35.61
CA THR A 19 -18.21 22.20 34.40
C THR A 19 -17.86 20.75 34.16
N MET A 20 -18.89 19.90 34.10
CA MET A 20 -18.72 18.50 33.76
C MET A 20 -18.45 18.38 32.27
N LEU A 21 -17.32 17.77 31.93
CA LEU A 21 -16.89 17.45 30.59
C LEU A 21 -17.00 15.93 30.41
N THR A 22 -17.77 15.50 29.42
CA THR A 22 -17.96 14.10 29.06
C THR A 22 -17.46 13.87 27.64
N LEU A 23 -16.50 12.96 27.49
CA LEU A 23 -16.02 12.47 26.21
C LEU A 23 -16.64 11.09 25.99
N THR A 24 -17.30 10.88 24.85
CA THR A 24 -17.86 9.58 24.44
C THR A 24 -17.22 9.14 23.13
N GLU A 25 -16.49 8.03 23.17
CA GLU A 25 -15.83 7.45 22.00
C GLU A 25 -16.89 6.96 21.00
N THR A 26 -16.69 7.22 19.70
CA THR A 26 -17.76 7.05 18.70
C THR A 26 -18.09 5.60 18.38
N ASP A 27 -17.11 4.70 18.48
CA ASP A 27 -17.24 3.32 18.00
C ASP A 27 -17.57 2.35 19.14
N THR A 28 -16.88 2.51 20.26
CA THR A 28 -16.96 1.69 21.47
C THR A 28 -17.97 2.23 22.49
N HIS A 29 -18.41 3.48 22.33
CA HIS A 29 -19.24 4.20 23.30
C HIS A 29 -18.64 4.29 24.71
N GLN A 30 -17.31 4.13 24.82
CA GLN A 30 -16.61 4.37 26.06
C GLN A 30 -16.81 5.83 26.49
N THR A 31 -17.08 6.04 27.77
CA THR A 31 -17.24 7.39 28.34
C THR A 31 -16.13 7.70 29.32
N LEU A 32 -15.58 8.91 29.21
CA LEU A 32 -14.70 9.50 30.20
C LEU A 32 -15.33 10.81 30.67
N SER A 33 -15.34 11.06 31.98
CA SER A 33 -15.92 12.27 32.54
C SER A 33 -15.03 12.88 33.61
N ILE A 34 -14.86 14.19 33.53
CA ILE A 34 -14.15 14.99 34.52
C ILE A 34 -14.93 16.26 34.79
N THR A 35 -14.64 16.91 35.91
CA THR A 35 -15.16 18.24 36.23
C THR A 35 -14.01 19.22 36.26
N THR A 36 -14.15 20.36 35.60
CA THR A 36 -13.14 21.41 35.61
C THR A 36 -12.95 21.99 37.01
N GLY A 37 -11.73 22.37 37.36
CA GLY A 37 -11.42 22.98 38.66
C GLY A 37 -11.85 24.45 38.77
N SER A 38 -11.50 25.08 39.90
CA SER A 38 -11.81 26.49 40.19
C SER A 38 -11.17 27.50 39.23
N ALA A 39 -10.13 27.10 38.50
CA ALA A 39 -9.52 27.88 37.42
C ALA A 39 -9.98 27.42 36.02
N ALA A 40 -11.07 26.64 35.93
CA ALA A 40 -11.56 25.97 34.73
C ALA A 40 -10.53 25.02 34.06
N GLY A 41 -9.49 24.63 34.80
CA GLY A 41 -8.47 23.70 34.33
C GLY A 41 -9.01 22.28 34.17
N TYR A 42 -8.56 21.60 33.13
CA TYR A 42 -8.83 20.19 32.88
C TYR A 42 -7.53 19.41 32.60
N TYR A 43 -7.52 18.14 32.99
CA TYR A 43 -6.44 17.20 32.74
C TYR A 43 -7.05 15.80 32.62
N ILE A 44 -6.87 15.13 31.49
CA ILE A 44 -7.46 13.82 31.25
C ILE A 44 -6.58 12.99 30.32
N ASP A 45 -6.37 11.73 30.68
CA ASP A 45 -5.70 10.74 29.82
C ASP A 45 -6.75 10.03 28.96
N VAL A 46 -6.62 10.18 27.64
CA VAL A 46 -7.62 9.75 26.67
C VAL A 46 -6.98 8.76 25.68
N PRO A 47 -7.58 7.58 25.46
CA PRO A 47 -7.18 6.71 24.35
C PRO A 47 -7.28 7.42 23.00
N GLN A 48 -6.41 7.03 22.07
CA GLN A 48 -6.51 7.54 20.69
C GLN A 48 -7.82 7.07 20.07
N GLY A 49 -8.47 7.94 19.31
CA GLY A 49 -9.79 7.67 18.74
C GLY A 49 -10.58 8.95 18.51
N THR A 50 -11.84 8.78 18.11
CA THR A 50 -12.74 9.89 17.82
C THR A 50 -13.75 10.01 18.96
N TRP A 51 -13.85 11.20 19.56
CA TRP A 51 -14.61 11.42 20.78
C TRP A 51 -15.61 12.54 20.60
N ARG A 52 -16.88 12.25 20.88
CA ARG A 52 -17.93 13.26 21.03
C ARG A 52 -17.80 13.94 22.37
N VAL A 53 -17.83 15.26 22.37
CA VAL A 53 -17.64 16.09 23.56
C VAL A 53 -18.97 16.69 23.98
N THR A 54 -19.36 16.45 25.23
CA THR A 54 -20.53 17.05 25.87
C THR A 54 -20.07 17.85 27.09
N ILE A 55 -20.61 19.05 27.27
CA ILE A 55 -20.37 19.86 28.47
C ILE A 55 -21.66 20.08 29.24
N LYS A 56 -21.58 20.13 30.56
CA LYS A 56 -22.69 20.47 31.44
C LYS A 56 -22.19 21.37 32.56
N ARG A 57 -22.60 22.65 32.52
CA ARG A 57 -22.35 23.59 33.62
C ARG A 57 -23.26 23.27 34.82
N PRO A 58 -22.92 23.76 36.03
CA PRO A 58 -23.83 23.68 37.17
C PRO A 58 -25.21 24.22 36.79
N ASP A 59 -26.25 23.44 37.09
CA ASP A 59 -27.65 23.79 36.83
C ASP A 59 -28.06 24.04 35.36
N ASP A 60 -27.20 23.70 34.39
CA ASP A 60 -27.51 23.76 32.95
C ASP A 60 -27.82 22.36 32.39
N THR A 61 -28.49 22.33 31.23
CA THR A 61 -28.66 21.08 30.46
C THR A 61 -27.36 20.70 29.77
N PRO A 62 -27.01 19.40 29.66
CA PRO A 62 -25.88 18.96 28.86
C PRO A 62 -25.98 19.45 27.41
N ARG A 63 -24.87 19.93 26.85
CA ARG A 63 -24.78 20.44 25.48
C ARG A 63 -23.72 19.66 24.72
N ASP A 64 -24.08 19.17 23.55
CA ASP A 64 -23.14 18.62 22.57
C ASP A 64 -22.33 19.77 21.97
N VAL A 65 -21.02 19.65 22.04
CA VAL A 65 -20.04 20.64 21.57
C VAL A 65 -19.43 20.23 20.24
N GLY A 66 -19.54 18.95 19.86
CA GLY A 66 -18.98 18.42 18.64
C GLY A 66 -18.05 17.25 18.88
N VAL A 67 -17.18 16.99 17.90
CA VAL A 67 -16.36 15.79 17.83
C VAL A 67 -14.89 16.19 17.72
N LEU A 68 -14.03 15.45 18.42
CA LEU A 68 -12.60 15.67 18.50
C LEU A 68 -11.85 14.37 18.20
N ALA A 69 -10.84 14.44 17.33
CA ALA A 69 -9.91 13.34 17.12
C ALA A 69 -8.72 13.45 18.09
N ILE A 70 -8.47 12.38 18.86
CA ILE A 70 -7.34 12.27 19.78
C ILE A 70 -6.23 11.44 19.14
N THR A 71 -5.05 12.04 19.02
CA THR A 71 -3.84 11.49 18.40
C THR A 71 -2.66 11.60 19.38
N PRO A 72 -1.49 10.98 19.11
CA PRO A 72 -0.31 11.17 19.96
C PRO A 72 0.19 12.62 20.04
N THR A 73 -0.14 13.44 19.03
CA THR A 73 0.34 14.83 18.89
C THR A 73 -0.75 15.85 19.15
N THR A 74 -1.87 15.45 19.78
CA THR A 74 -2.95 16.38 20.12
C THR A 74 -2.41 17.47 21.05
N PRO A 75 -2.57 18.76 20.69
CA PRO A 75 -2.02 19.85 21.48
C PRO A 75 -2.84 20.13 22.74
N ASP A 76 -2.21 20.78 23.71
CA ASP A 76 -2.90 21.37 24.87
C ASP A 76 -3.96 22.39 24.42
N ASN A 77 -4.98 22.59 25.26
CA ASN A 77 -6.13 23.48 25.02
C ASN A 77 -7.02 23.11 23.81
N THR A 78 -6.92 21.88 23.28
CA THR A 78 -7.72 21.45 22.12
C THR A 78 -9.25 21.53 22.37
N LEU A 79 -9.72 21.29 23.60
CA LEU A 79 -11.14 21.37 23.94
C LEU A 79 -11.64 22.81 24.00
N ASP A 80 -10.78 23.72 24.47
CA ASP A 80 -11.07 25.15 24.45
C ASP A 80 -11.15 25.68 23.01
N ALA A 81 -10.24 25.25 22.14
CA ALA A 81 -10.27 25.56 20.72
C ALA A 81 -11.56 25.06 20.06
N LEU A 82 -12.01 23.84 20.38
CA LEU A 82 -13.28 23.28 19.89
C LEU A 82 -14.49 24.13 20.32
N ILE A 83 -14.58 24.47 21.60
CA ILE A 83 -15.69 25.29 22.15
C ILE A 83 -15.68 26.70 21.55
N SER A 84 -14.49 27.30 21.42
CA SER A 84 -14.32 28.65 20.89
C SER A 84 -14.60 28.75 19.39
N ALA A 85 -14.40 27.67 18.63
CA ALA A 85 -14.66 27.63 17.19
C ALA A 85 -16.16 27.62 16.82
N LEU A 86 -17.06 27.34 17.77
CA LEU A 86 -18.51 27.20 17.54
C LEU A 86 -19.28 28.54 17.51
N LYS A 87 -18.60 29.69 17.43
CA LYS A 87 -19.33 30.97 17.34
C LYS A 87 -20.07 31.07 16.00
N PRO A 88 -21.36 31.45 15.99
CA PRO A 88 -22.10 31.74 14.76
C PRO A 88 -21.47 32.86 13.90
N SER A 89 -20.66 33.73 14.51
CA SER A 89 -19.94 34.81 13.84
C SER A 89 -18.53 34.45 13.38
N SER A 90 -18.07 33.20 13.57
CA SER A 90 -16.73 32.73 13.18
C SER A 90 -16.76 31.56 12.22
N LEU A 91 -17.78 31.44 11.36
CA LEU A 91 -17.59 30.81 10.06
C LEU A 91 -16.66 31.71 9.23
N ASP A 92 -15.40 31.77 9.66
CA ASP A 92 -14.30 32.37 8.91
C ASP A 92 -14.22 31.59 7.58
N LEU A 93 -14.11 32.30 6.47
CA LEU A 93 -13.90 31.72 5.14
C LEU A 93 -12.78 30.68 5.15
N THR A 94 -11.81 30.83 6.05
CA THR A 94 -10.71 29.90 6.30
C THR A 94 -11.18 28.55 6.86
N VAL A 95 -12.10 28.54 7.83
CA VAL A 95 -12.68 27.29 8.40
C VAL A 95 -13.57 26.60 7.37
N LEU A 96 -14.33 27.39 6.59
CA LEU A 96 -15.16 26.84 5.53
C LEU A 96 -14.34 26.32 4.33
N ALA A 97 -13.20 26.95 4.05
CA ALA A 97 -12.22 26.47 3.06
C ALA A 97 -11.56 25.18 3.55
N PHE A 98 -11.13 25.13 4.81
CA PHE A 98 -10.57 23.93 5.42
C PHE A 98 -11.57 22.76 5.43
N MET A 99 -12.84 23.00 5.80
CA MET A 99 -13.87 21.96 5.73
C MET A 99 -14.16 21.51 4.30
N ARG A 100 -14.17 22.41 3.31
CA ARG A 100 -14.29 22.04 1.90
C ARG A 100 -13.10 21.24 1.40
N GLU A 101 -11.90 21.58 1.85
CA GLU A 101 -10.68 20.86 1.51
C GLU A 101 -10.67 19.46 2.14
N LEU A 102 -11.05 19.33 3.41
CA LEU A 102 -11.27 18.03 4.05
C LEU A 102 -12.32 17.20 3.31
N VAL A 103 -13.48 17.78 2.97
CA VAL A 103 -14.54 17.07 2.21
C VAL A 103 -14.01 16.63 0.85
N SER A 104 -13.28 17.50 0.14
CA SER A 104 -12.67 17.16 -1.16
C SER A 104 -11.61 16.07 -1.05
N GLU A 105 -10.78 16.09 -0.02
CA GLU A 105 -9.78 15.04 0.25
C GLU A 105 -10.48 13.71 0.58
N THR A 106 -11.58 13.76 1.34
CA THR A 106 -12.39 12.58 1.69
C THR A 106 -13.08 11.99 0.46
N GLU A 107 -13.62 12.82 -0.44
CA GLU A 107 -14.21 12.39 -1.71
C GLU A 107 -13.15 11.75 -2.62
N ARG A 108 -11.96 12.36 -2.72
CA ARG A 108 -10.84 11.81 -3.49
C ARG A 108 -10.34 10.48 -2.93
N ALA A 109 -10.30 10.32 -1.61
CA ALA A 109 -9.97 9.06 -0.95
C ALA A 109 -11.07 7.99 -1.14
N ALA A 110 -12.35 8.38 -1.15
CA ALA A 110 -13.44 7.46 -1.46
C ALA A 110 -13.40 6.97 -2.92
N GLU A 111 -13.04 7.85 -3.86
CA GLU A 111 -12.83 7.49 -5.27
C GLU A 111 -11.62 6.58 -5.47
N SER A 112 -10.51 6.81 -4.75
CA SER A 112 -9.35 5.92 -4.80
C SER A 112 -9.69 4.53 -4.26
N ILE A 113 -10.42 4.44 -3.14
CA ILE A 113 -10.93 3.17 -2.59
C ILE A 113 -11.85 2.45 -3.59
N GLY A 114 -12.72 3.18 -4.30
CA GLY A 114 -13.58 2.60 -5.34
C GLY A 114 -12.79 2.03 -6.52
N THR A 115 -11.68 2.68 -6.88
CA THR A 115 -10.77 2.24 -7.94
C THR A 115 -9.96 1.02 -7.49
N ASP A 116 -9.44 1.04 -6.27
CA ASP A 116 -8.72 -0.08 -5.65
C ASP A 116 -9.60 -1.31 -5.52
N LYS A 117 -10.89 -1.16 -5.18
CA LYS A 117 -11.85 -2.26 -5.15
C LYS A 117 -12.00 -2.93 -6.52
N LYS A 118 -12.10 -2.15 -7.60
CA LYS A 118 -12.18 -2.69 -8.97
C LYS A 118 -10.89 -3.40 -9.37
N ALA A 119 -9.73 -2.83 -9.01
CA ALA A 119 -8.44 -3.46 -9.26
C ALA A 119 -8.33 -4.81 -8.51
N ILE A 120 -8.74 -4.87 -7.23
CA ILE A 120 -8.77 -6.10 -6.43
C ILE A 120 -9.71 -7.14 -7.05
N GLU A 121 -10.92 -6.75 -7.48
CA GLU A 121 -11.86 -7.66 -8.13
C GLU A 121 -11.30 -8.22 -9.44
N GLN A 122 -10.61 -7.39 -10.23
CA GLN A 122 -10.00 -7.82 -11.48
C GLN A 122 -8.75 -8.69 -11.28
N SER A 123 -7.94 -8.40 -10.25
CA SER A 123 -6.85 -9.26 -9.81
C SER A 123 -7.38 -10.62 -9.33
N ARG A 124 -8.49 -10.64 -8.58
CA ARG A 124 -9.14 -11.88 -8.13
C ARG A 124 -9.63 -12.71 -9.32
N TYR A 125 -10.32 -12.08 -10.27
CA TYR A 125 -10.77 -12.75 -11.50
C TYR A 125 -9.61 -13.35 -12.32
N SER A 126 -8.51 -12.61 -12.44
CA SER A 126 -7.31 -13.05 -13.17
C SER A 126 -6.58 -14.19 -12.46
N ALA A 127 -6.52 -14.16 -11.12
CA ALA A 127 -5.97 -15.22 -10.29
C ALA A 127 -6.82 -16.49 -10.38
N GLU A 128 -8.16 -16.37 -10.35
CA GLU A 128 -9.09 -17.50 -10.52
C GLU A 128 -8.91 -18.16 -11.90
N LYS A 129 -8.85 -17.38 -12.98
CA LYS A 129 -8.58 -17.91 -14.33
C LYS A 129 -7.22 -18.62 -14.43
N SER A 130 -6.17 -18.02 -13.86
CA SER A 130 -4.83 -18.63 -13.85
C SER A 130 -4.83 -19.95 -13.08
N ALA A 131 -5.54 -20.03 -11.95
CA ALA A 131 -5.66 -21.26 -11.17
C ALA A 131 -6.36 -22.38 -11.96
N VAL A 132 -7.41 -22.05 -12.72
CA VAL A 132 -8.10 -23.02 -13.60
C VAL A 132 -7.17 -23.52 -14.71
N GLN A 133 -6.47 -22.62 -15.40
CA GLN A 133 -5.53 -23.00 -16.45
C GLN A 133 -4.39 -23.87 -15.93
N ALA A 134 -3.86 -23.56 -14.74
CA ALA A 134 -2.84 -24.38 -14.08
C ALA A 134 -3.36 -25.80 -13.75
N GLN A 135 -4.61 -25.93 -13.31
CA GLN A 135 -5.24 -27.24 -13.06
C GLN A 135 -5.45 -28.03 -14.36
N GLU A 136 -5.83 -27.37 -15.45
CA GLU A 136 -5.97 -28.01 -16.77
C GLU A 136 -4.63 -28.49 -17.33
N ALA A 137 -3.59 -27.67 -17.23
CA ALA A 137 -2.23 -28.03 -17.63
C ALA A 137 -1.69 -29.21 -16.80
N LEU A 138 -2.00 -29.24 -15.49
CA LEU A 138 -1.63 -30.37 -14.63
C LEU A 138 -2.31 -31.67 -15.11
N LYS A 139 -3.59 -31.63 -15.47
CA LYS A 139 -4.30 -32.80 -16.02
C LYS A 139 -3.68 -33.27 -17.33
N GLN A 140 -3.40 -32.35 -18.26
CA GLN A 140 -2.76 -32.70 -19.53
C GLN A 140 -1.37 -33.32 -19.33
N ALA A 141 -0.56 -32.76 -18.43
CA ALA A 141 0.75 -33.32 -18.10
C ALA A 141 0.64 -34.72 -17.48
N GLN A 142 -0.34 -34.95 -16.61
CA GLN A 142 -0.62 -36.27 -16.04
C GLN A 142 -1.05 -37.30 -17.09
N ASP A 143 -1.81 -36.88 -18.10
CA ASP A 143 -2.24 -37.78 -19.18
C ASP A 143 -1.10 -38.12 -20.14
N ILE A 144 -0.23 -37.14 -20.46
CA ILE A 144 1.01 -37.38 -21.22
C ILE A 144 1.92 -38.36 -20.49
N ALA A 145 2.03 -38.24 -19.16
CA ALA A 145 2.86 -39.16 -18.36
C ALA A 145 2.33 -40.61 -18.35
N LYS A 146 1.03 -40.83 -18.62
CA LYS A 146 0.42 -42.17 -18.68
C LYS A 146 0.56 -42.85 -20.03
N THR A 147 0.92 -42.13 -21.09
CA THR A 147 1.22 -42.75 -22.39
C THR A 147 2.65 -43.29 -22.40
N PRO A 148 2.87 -44.61 -22.53
CA PRO A 148 4.21 -45.16 -22.70
C PRO A 148 4.84 -44.56 -23.95
N GLY A 149 6.05 -44.01 -23.82
CA GLY A 149 6.81 -43.53 -24.97
C GLY A 149 7.02 -44.64 -26.01
N PRO A 150 7.17 -44.32 -27.31
CA PRO A 150 7.42 -45.34 -28.32
C PRO A 150 8.63 -46.17 -27.90
N LYS A 151 8.45 -47.49 -27.87
CA LYS A 151 9.55 -48.44 -27.63
C LYS A 151 10.56 -48.21 -28.74
N GLY A 152 11.70 -47.62 -28.42
CA GLY A 152 12.78 -47.43 -29.38
C GLY A 152 13.26 -48.80 -29.85
N ASP A 153 13.09 -49.07 -31.15
CA ASP A 153 13.71 -50.25 -31.75
C ASP A 153 15.23 -50.06 -31.73
N THR A 154 15.94 -51.07 -31.23
CA THR A 154 17.40 -51.10 -31.23
C THR A 154 17.89 -51.15 -32.68
N GLY A 155 18.29 -50.00 -33.24
CA GLY A 155 18.88 -49.95 -34.57
C GLY A 155 20.23 -50.68 -34.63
N PRO A 156 20.65 -51.20 -35.81
CA PRO A 156 21.95 -51.84 -35.96
C PRO A 156 23.08 -50.84 -35.63
N GLN A 157 24.12 -51.34 -34.95
CA GLN A 157 25.26 -50.53 -34.51
C GLN A 157 25.96 -49.89 -35.72
N GLY A 158 25.84 -48.57 -35.84
CA GLY A 158 26.51 -47.79 -36.89
C GLY A 158 28.04 -47.79 -36.74
N PRO A 159 28.79 -47.53 -37.82
CA PRO A 159 30.25 -47.50 -37.79
C PRO A 159 30.75 -46.46 -36.77
N GLN A 160 31.89 -46.78 -36.13
CA GLN A 160 32.49 -45.98 -35.06
C GLN A 160 32.70 -44.52 -35.51
N GLY A 161 32.09 -43.58 -34.78
CA GLY A 161 32.12 -42.15 -35.09
C GLY A 161 33.53 -41.57 -35.03
N ILE A 162 33.83 -40.70 -35.98
CA ILE A 162 34.95 -39.75 -35.94
C ILE A 162 34.86 -38.94 -34.63
N PRO A 163 35.99 -38.65 -33.94
CA PRO A 163 35.98 -37.81 -32.74
C PRO A 163 35.20 -36.52 -33.01
N GLY A 164 34.17 -36.27 -32.21
CA GLY A 164 33.29 -35.12 -32.38
C GLY A 164 34.09 -33.82 -32.29
N LYS A 165 33.91 -32.93 -33.27
CA LYS A 165 34.09 -31.51 -33.00
C LYS A 165 33.05 -31.12 -31.97
N ASP A 166 33.47 -30.39 -30.95
CA ASP A 166 32.60 -29.87 -29.90
C ASP A 166 31.33 -29.27 -30.49
N GLY A 167 30.19 -29.78 -30.01
CA GLY A 167 28.86 -29.42 -30.49
C GLY A 167 28.52 -27.97 -30.17
N SER A 168 28.79 -27.07 -31.11
CA SER A 168 28.15 -25.77 -31.19
C SER A 168 26.81 -25.94 -31.91
N GLY A 169 25.68 -25.79 -31.21
CA GLY A 169 24.38 -25.82 -31.89
C GLY A 169 23.11 -25.96 -31.05
N GLY A 170 23.20 -26.27 -29.76
CA GLY A 170 22.09 -25.99 -28.83
C GLY A 170 22.22 -24.54 -28.40
N GLY A 171 21.36 -23.65 -28.88
CA GLY A 171 21.36 -22.25 -28.43
C GLY A 171 21.24 -22.22 -26.90
N THR A 172 22.31 -21.80 -26.23
CA THR A 172 22.34 -21.62 -24.78
C THR A 172 21.27 -20.59 -24.42
N VAL A 173 20.30 -20.98 -23.59
CA VAL A 173 19.40 -20.03 -22.93
C VAL A 173 20.29 -19.00 -22.20
N PRO A 174 20.10 -17.68 -22.41
CA PRO A 174 20.91 -16.68 -21.74
C PRO A 174 20.89 -16.88 -20.23
N GLY A 175 22.07 -16.86 -19.61
CA GLY A 175 22.20 -16.92 -18.15
C GLY A 175 21.48 -15.75 -17.47
N PHE A 176 21.23 -15.87 -16.16
CA PHE A 176 20.58 -14.82 -15.39
C PHE A 176 21.32 -13.48 -15.53
N GLY A 177 20.60 -12.47 -16.00
CA GLY A 177 21.18 -11.16 -16.23
C GLY A 177 22.18 -11.13 -17.37
N GLU A 178 22.18 -12.06 -18.34
CA GLU A 178 22.90 -11.95 -19.62
C GLU A 178 22.04 -11.27 -20.69
N PRO A 179 22.62 -10.63 -21.73
CA PRO A 179 21.83 -10.00 -22.79
C PRO A 179 20.85 -11.02 -23.40
N GLY A 180 19.58 -10.63 -23.51
CA GLY A 180 18.50 -11.50 -23.95
C GLY A 180 17.75 -12.24 -22.83
N SER A 181 18.23 -12.20 -21.59
CA SER A 181 17.48 -12.72 -20.42
C SER A 181 16.29 -11.84 -20.06
N TYR A 182 15.29 -12.43 -19.39
CA TYR A 182 14.06 -11.74 -18.97
C TYR A 182 13.89 -11.80 -17.45
N VAL A 183 13.30 -10.75 -16.88
CA VAL A 183 12.89 -10.68 -15.47
C VAL A 183 11.52 -10.05 -15.33
N LEU A 184 10.77 -10.46 -14.30
CA LEU A 184 9.62 -9.70 -13.82
C LEU A 184 10.11 -8.72 -12.75
N GLY A 185 10.17 -7.44 -13.09
CA GLY A 185 10.79 -6.42 -12.25
C GLY A 185 9.86 -5.26 -11.93
N PHE A 186 10.02 -4.71 -10.75
CA PHE A 186 9.45 -3.45 -10.28
C PHE A 186 10.44 -2.33 -10.57
N VAL A 187 9.93 -1.24 -11.14
CA VAL A 187 10.67 0.00 -11.30
C VAL A 187 9.95 1.05 -10.46
N TRP A 188 10.65 1.58 -9.46
CA TRP A 188 10.14 2.66 -8.61
C TRP A 188 10.01 3.94 -9.43
N GLU A 189 9.00 4.77 -9.14
CA GLU A 189 8.85 6.09 -9.77
C GLU A 189 10.08 6.97 -9.57
N SER A 190 10.73 6.88 -8.41
CA SER A 190 11.98 7.57 -8.11
C SER A 190 13.17 7.11 -8.95
N ALA A 191 13.09 5.94 -9.56
CA ALA A 191 14.10 5.36 -10.43
C ALA A 191 13.68 5.32 -11.91
N ALA A 192 12.47 5.77 -12.22
CA ALA A 192 11.95 5.92 -13.57
C ALA A 192 12.43 7.25 -14.15
N ASP A 193 13.64 7.24 -14.69
CA ASP A 193 14.21 8.39 -15.39
C ASP A 193 13.49 8.68 -16.72
N ALA A 194 13.91 9.75 -17.40
CA ALA A 194 13.32 10.16 -18.68
C ALA A 194 13.46 9.08 -19.78
N ASP A 195 14.54 8.28 -19.73
CA ASP A 195 14.79 7.17 -20.64
C ASP A 195 13.78 6.04 -20.42
N PHE A 196 13.46 5.73 -19.17
CA PHE A 196 12.43 4.76 -18.83
C PHE A 196 11.05 5.24 -19.27
N LEU A 197 10.69 6.49 -18.98
CA LEU A 197 9.37 7.04 -19.33
C LEU A 197 9.15 7.16 -20.85
N THR A 198 10.22 7.35 -21.63
CA THR A 198 10.12 7.57 -23.08
C THR A 198 10.32 6.27 -23.88
N ALA A 199 11.29 5.44 -23.48
CA ALA A 199 11.73 4.29 -24.25
C ALA A 199 11.57 2.95 -23.50
N GLY A 200 11.13 2.99 -22.23
CA GLY A 200 11.03 1.83 -21.37
C GLY A 200 12.39 1.28 -20.96
N ILE A 201 13.47 2.07 -21.00
CA ILE A 201 14.82 1.57 -20.76
C ILE A 201 15.35 1.94 -19.36
N THR A 202 15.50 0.89 -18.55
CA THR A 202 16.12 0.76 -17.23
C THR A 202 17.65 0.69 -17.18
N ASP A 203 18.35 1.25 -16.20
CA ASP A 203 19.49 0.56 -15.59
C ASP A 203 19.02 -0.56 -14.66
N GLY A 204 19.76 -1.67 -14.62
CA GLY A 204 19.40 -2.83 -13.82
C GLY A 204 19.41 -2.58 -12.30
N HIS A 205 20.19 -1.61 -11.83
CA HIS A 205 20.22 -1.21 -10.41
C HIS A 205 18.89 -0.59 -9.95
N SER A 206 18.08 -0.11 -10.89
CA SER A 206 16.77 0.49 -10.63
C SER A 206 15.64 -0.54 -10.55
N ILE A 207 15.93 -1.83 -10.79
CA ILE A 207 14.94 -2.90 -10.87
C ILE A 207 14.92 -3.71 -9.58
N SER A 208 13.75 -3.81 -8.94
CA SER A 208 13.49 -4.74 -7.84
C SER A 208 12.71 -5.96 -8.37
N VAL A 209 13.27 -7.17 -8.31
CA VAL A 209 12.62 -8.37 -8.87
C VAL A 209 11.42 -8.82 -8.00
N ILE A 210 10.22 -9.04 -8.59
CA ILE A 210 8.95 -9.25 -7.84
C ILE A 210 8.59 -10.75 -7.60
N ALA A 211 9.06 -11.67 -8.43
CA ALA A 211 8.98 -13.15 -8.30
C ALA A 211 10.03 -13.73 -9.24
N GLY A 212 10.64 -14.95 -9.10
CA GLY A 212 10.22 -16.31 -8.63
C GLY A 212 10.54 -17.59 -9.49
N GLY A 213 11.05 -18.73 -8.95
CA GLY A 213 11.40 -20.00 -9.68
C GLY A 213 12.88 -20.49 -9.78
N GLY A 214 13.33 -21.35 -8.86
CA GLY A 214 14.53 -22.17 -9.09
C GLY A 214 14.36 -23.13 -10.30
N GLY A 215 15.37 -23.16 -11.18
CA GLY A 215 15.48 -23.90 -12.44
C GLY A 215 15.80 -22.94 -13.59
N PRO A 216 16.55 -23.28 -14.65
CA PRO A 216 17.30 -22.33 -15.51
C PRO A 216 16.46 -21.28 -16.28
N GLY A 217 15.13 -21.32 -16.12
CA GLY A 217 14.13 -20.38 -16.63
C GLY A 217 13.03 -20.06 -15.61
N GLY A 218 13.36 -19.98 -14.33
CA GLY A 218 12.48 -19.42 -13.31
C GLY A 218 13.18 -18.26 -12.58
N VAL A 219 12.37 -17.36 -12.07
CA VAL A 219 12.76 -16.13 -11.39
C VAL A 219 13.24 -16.42 -9.93
N GLU A 220 13.80 -15.50 -9.14
CA GLU A 220 14.35 -15.87 -7.80
C GLU A 220 14.12 -14.75 -6.79
N TRP A 221 13.88 -15.13 -5.52
CA TRP A 221 13.72 -14.21 -4.40
C TRP A 221 15.07 -13.99 -3.75
N SER A 222 15.57 -12.74 -3.73
CA SER A 222 16.67 -12.38 -2.83
C SER A 222 16.11 -11.70 -1.60
N THR A 223 16.33 -12.29 -0.42
CA THR A 223 16.17 -11.60 0.87
C THR A 223 17.33 -10.65 1.17
N ASP A 224 18.35 -10.66 0.32
CA ASP A 224 19.56 -9.84 0.43
C ASP A 224 19.56 -8.79 -0.68
N TYR A 225 19.06 -7.59 -0.36
CA TYR A 225 19.06 -6.41 -1.24
C TYR A 225 20.46 -6.06 -1.77
N ASN A 226 21.53 -6.55 -1.14
CA ASN A 226 22.90 -6.11 -1.39
C ASN A 226 23.74 -7.06 -2.25
N ARG A 227 23.21 -8.20 -2.74
CA ARG A 227 24.06 -9.26 -3.32
C ARG A 227 23.79 -9.74 -4.73
N ARG A 228 23.13 -8.93 -5.58
CA ARG A 228 23.33 -8.83 -7.06
C ARG A 228 22.24 -7.93 -7.65
N PRO A 229 22.39 -6.59 -7.66
CA PRO A 229 21.53 -5.77 -8.51
C PRO A 229 21.75 -6.20 -9.96
N LEU A 230 20.67 -6.27 -10.75
CA LEU A 230 20.78 -6.53 -12.18
C LEU A 230 21.75 -5.48 -12.76
N THR A 231 22.66 -5.88 -13.65
CA THR A 231 23.63 -4.93 -14.24
C THR A 231 23.30 -4.64 -15.70
N GLY A 232 23.82 -3.54 -16.22
CA GLY A 232 23.59 -3.11 -17.61
C GLY A 232 22.17 -2.58 -17.82
N ARG A 233 21.79 -2.44 -19.09
CA ARG A 233 20.52 -1.84 -19.50
C ARG A 233 19.44 -2.89 -19.76
N TRP A 234 18.21 -2.53 -19.44
CA TRP A 234 17.03 -3.39 -19.53
C TRP A 234 15.90 -2.64 -20.20
N LYS A 235 15.14 -3.31 -21.06
CA LYS A 235 14.01 -2.71 -21.77
C LYS A 235 12.70 -3.37 -21.35
N ALA A 236 11.69 -2.56 -21.05
CA ALA A 236 10.33 -3.01 -20.82
C ALA A 236 9.76 -3.60 -22.12
N MET A 237 9.30 -4.83 -22.02
CA MET A 237 8.70 -5.62 -23.10
C MET A 237 7.18 -5.76 -22.91
N SER A 238 6.65 -5.13 -21.87
CA SER A 238 5.23 -5.07 -21.54
C SER A 238 4.85 -3.66 -21.12
N ASP A 239 3.55 -3.39 -21.14
CA ASP A 239 2.99 -2.28 -20.38
C ASP A 239 3.07 -2.55 -18.87
N ASN A 240 2.78 -1.54 -18.06
CA ASN A 240 2.78 -1.63 -16.61
C ASN A 240 1.65 -2.57 -16.12
N PHE A 241 2.00 -3.57 -15.31
CA PHE A 241 1.04 -4.50 -14.72
C PHE A 241 0.30 -3.96 -13.46
N GLY A 242 0.71 -2.81 -12.91
CA GLY A 242 -0.03 -2.08 -11.87
C GLY A 242 0.12 -2.60 -10.43
N PHE A 243 1.35 -2.89 -9.97
CA PHE A 243 1.59 -3.37 -8.62
C PHE A 243 1.86 -2.21 -7.62
N GLY A 244 0.85 -1.80 -6.83
CA GLY A 244 1.05 -0.94 -5.65
C GLY A 244 1.36 0.55 -5.90
N THR A 245 1.52 1.31 -4.81
CA THR A 245 1.81 2.75 -4.80
C THR A 245 3.32 3.03 -4.86
N GLY A 246 3.77 3.80 -5.86
CA GLY A 246 5.16 4.30 -5.96
C GLY A 246 6.02 3.69 -7.07
N GLY A 247 5.45 2.92 -7.99
CA GLY A 247 6.17 2.32 -9.12
C GLY A 247 5.30 1.41 -9.98
N GLY A 248 5.93 0.73 -10.94
CA GLY A 248 5.24 -0.19 -11.85
C GLY A 248 6.00 -1.50 -12.03
N ALA A 249 5.28 -2.58 -12.32
CA ALA A 249 5.90 -3.85 -12.67
C ALA A 249 5.85 -4.10 -14.17
N PHE A 250 6.92 -4.67 -14.69
CA PHE A 250 7.13 -4.88 -16.12
C PHE A 250 7.83 -6.21 -16.36
N LEU A 251 7.58 -6.80 -17.53
CA LEU A 251 8.47 -7.82 -18.09
C LEU A 251 9.65 -7.08 -18.73
N LEU A 252 10.85 -7.28 -18.21
CA LEU A 252 12.05 -6.56 -18.64
C LEU A 252 13.03 -7.53 -19.30
N GLN A 253 13.56 -7.16 -20.47
CA GLN A 253 14.61 -7.91 -21.17
C GLN A 253 15.95 -7.18 -21.06
N ARG A 254 17.04 -7.89 -20.75
CA ARG A 254 18.37 -7.29 -20.81
C ARG A 254 18.75 -7.03 -22.26
N ILE A 255 19.12 -5.79 -22.56
CA ILE A 255 19.63 -5.40 -23.87
C ILE A 255 21.17 -5.36 -23.85
N LYS A 256 21.78 -5.29 -25.03
CA LYS A 256 23.23 -5.16 -25.17
C LYS A 256 23.72 -3.78 -24.72
#